data_AF-A0A1B6HUM4-F1
#
_entry.id   AF-A0A1B6HUM4-F1
#
_cell.length_a   1.000
_cell.length_b   1.000
_cell.length_c   1.000
_cell.angle_alpha   90.00
_cell.angle_beta   90.00
_cell.angle_gamma   90.00
#
_symmetry.space_group_name_H-M   'P 1'
#
loop_
_entity.id
_entity.type
_entity.pdbx_description
1 polymer ?
#
loop_
_entity_poly.entity_id
_entity_poly.type
_entity_poly.pdbx_seq_one_letter_code
_entity_poly.pdbx_strand_id
1 'polypeptide(L)'
;KERKKERKKERKKERKSLFRSSKKHQLPFPFFCFILWSSMTKGTSSFGKRRNKTHTLCRRCGRSSYHIQKSKCAQCGYPSCKLRHYNWSVKAQRRKTTGTGRMRHLKIVR
;
A
#
# COMPACT_ATOMS: atom_id res chain seq x y z
N LYS A 1 18.62 -6.10 -36.47
CA LYS A 1 19.42 -7.02 -35.61
C LYS A 1 20.69 -6.38 -35.02
N GLU A 2 21.03 -5.12 -35.35
CA GLU A 2 22.22 -4.44 -34.82
C GLU A 2 22.07 -3.84 -33.41
N ARG A 3 20.88 -3.37 -33.02
CA ARG A 3 20.64 -2.81 -31.67
C ARG A 3 20.84 -3.78 -30.49
N LYS A 4 20.94 -5.09 -30.74
CA LYS A 4 21.26 -6.11 -29.71
C LYS A 4 22.77 -6.30 -29.48
N LYS A 5 23.64 -5.87 -30.42
CA LYS A 5 25.10 -5.96 -30.28
C LYS A 5 25.67 -4.82 -29.41
N GLU A 6 25.08 -3.62 -29.46
CA GLU A 6 25.50 -2.48 -28.62
C GLU A 6 25.25 -2.69 -27.13
N ARG A 7 24.06 -3.19 -26.76
CA ARG A 7 23.73 -3.49 -25.34
C ARG A 7 24.62 -4.55 -24.68
N LYS A 8 25.30 -5.41 -25.47
CA LYS A 8 26.29 -6.37 -24.96
C LYS A 8 27.68 -5.74 -24.75
N LYS A 9 28.03 -4.67 -25.47
CA LYS A 9 29.29 -3.92 -25.28
C LYS A 9 29.26 -3.05 -24.02
N GLU A 10 28.11 -2.44 -23.71
CA GLU A 10 27.91 -1.66 -22.47
C GLU A 10 28.00 -2.54 -21.20
N ARG A 11 27.34 -3.70 -21.19
CA ARG A 11 27.42 -4.64 -20.05
C ARG A 11 28.81 -5.22 -19.78
N LYS A 12 29.74 -5.16 -20.75
CA LYS A 12 31.15 -5.54 -20.55
C LYS A 12 32.02 -4.37 -20.05
N LYS A 13 31.59 -3.11 -20.20
CA LYS A 13 32.33 -1.92 -19.73
C LYS A 13 32.08 -1.66 -18.24
N GLU A 14 30.86 -1.85 -17.74
CA GLU A 14 30.56 -1.70 -16.30
C GLU A 14 31.13 -2.83 -15.43
N ARG A 15 31.40 -4.01 -16.00
CA ARG A 15 32.02 -5.11 -15.26
C ARG A 15 33.53 -4.97 -15.04
N LYS A 16 34.17 -3.93 -15.59
CA LYS A 16 35.61 -3.66 -15.44
C LYS A 16 35.95 -2.54 -14.44
N SER A 17 34.97 -1.89 -13.79
CA SER A 17 35.24 -0.89 -12.74
C SER A 17 35.21 -1.43 -11.31
N LEU A 18 35.00 -2.74 -11.12
CA LEU A 18 34.93 -3.38 -9.79
C LEU A 18 36.14 -4.29 -9.48
N PHE A 19 37.36 -3.90 -9.88
CA PHE A 19 38.56 -4.63 -9.46
C PHE A 19 39.83 -3.76 -9.38
N ARG A 20 39.89 -2.91 -8.35
CA ARG A 20 41.09 -2.33 -7.69
C ARG A 20 40.54 -1.35 -6.66
N SER A 21 40.71 -1.52 -5.36
CA SER A 21 42.01 -1.68 -4.72
C SER A 21 41.81 -2.20 -3.29
N SER A 22 42.42 -3.35 -3.01
CA SER A 22 42.82 -3.73 -1.65
C SER A 22 43.85 -2.73 -1.14
N LYS A 23 43.58 -2.04 -0.03
CA LYS A 23 44.61 -1.56 0.89
C LYS A 23 44.05 -1.50 2.31
N LYS A 24 44.27 -2.61 3.02
CA LYS A 24 44.74 -2.72 4.41
C LYS A 24 44.24 -1.64 5.39
N HIS A 25 43.26 -1.99 6.20
CA HIS A 25 43.30 -1.66 7.63
C HIS A 25 43.13 -2.96 8.41
N GLN A 26 44.24 -3.43 8.99
CA GLN A 26 44.22 -4.41 10.07
C GLN A 26 43.62 -3.74 11.30
N LEU A 27 42.52 -4.28 11.81
CA LEU A 27 42.24 -4.24 13.24
C LEU A 27 41.82 -5.67 13.67
N PRO A 28 42.45 -6.23 14.71
CA PRO A 28 42.26 -7.61 15.14
C PRO A 28 40.97 -7.75 15.97
N PHE A 29 40.28 -8.89 15.78
CA PHE A 29 39.36 -9.64 16.68
C PHE A 29 38.50 -8.90 17.75
N PRO A 30 37.24 -9.32 18.03
CA PRO A 30 36.62 -10.62 17.71
C PRO A 30 35.27 -10.48 16.97
N PHE A 31 34.95 -11.32 15.99
CA PHE A 31 34.18 -12.58 16.16
C PHE A 31 32.86 -12.54 16.97
N PHE A 32 32.35 -11.37 17.39
CA PHE A 32 31.18 -11.27 18.28
C PHE A 32 30.09 -10.26 17.86
N CYS A 33 29.95 -9.91 16.58
CA CYS A 33 28.84 -9.03 16.17
C CYS A 33 28.22 -9.42 14.82
N PHE A 34 28.01 -10.71 14.62
CA PHE A 34 27.13 -11.22 13.55
C PHE A 34 25.91 -11.98 14.10
N ILE A 35 25.72 -12.01 15.43
CA ILE A 35 24.61 -12.71 16.12
C ILE A 35 23.50 -11.74 16.58
N LEU A 36 23.69 -10.42 16.50
CA LEU A 36 22.70 -9.43 16.95
C LEU A 36 21.93 -8.74 15.80
N TRP A 37 21.64 -9.46 14.70
CA TRP A 37 20.81 -8.95 13.62
C TRP A 37 19.66 -9.90 13.30
N SER A 38 18.82 -10.22 14.28
CA SER A 38 17.56 -10.96 14.06
C SER A 38 16.59 -10.82 15.23
N SER A 39 16.29 -9.60 15.69
CA SER A 39 15.04 -9.41 16.42
C SER A 39 13.92 -9.21 15.39
N MET A 40 13.01 -10.17 15.31
CA MET A 40 11.76 -10.11 14.53
C MET A 40 10.92 -8.88 14.93
N THR A 41 11.21 -7.73 14.33
CA THR A 41 10.64 -6.42 14.70
C THR A 41 9.39 -6.03 13.90
N LYS A 42 8.93 -6.90 12.99
CA LYS A 42 7.84 -6.58 12.03
C LYS A 42 6.46 -7.09 12.45
N GLY A 43 6.38 -7.90 13.51
CA GLY A 43 5.15 -8.57 13.95
C GLY A 43 4.69 -8.06 15.31
N THR A 44 4.71 -8.96 16.30
CA THR A 44 4.20 -8.79 17.67
C THR A 44 4.63 -7.48 18.32
N SER A 45 5.93 -7.17 18.31
CA SER A 45 6.50 -5.95 18.89
C SER A 45 6.00 -4.66 18.23
N SER A 46 5.63 -4.69 16.95
CA SER A 46 5.14 -3.52 16.21
C SER A 46 3.63 -3.25 16.41
N PHE A 47 2.83 -4.28 16.74
CA PHE A 47 1.38 -4.15 16.90
C PHE A 47 0.99 -3.32 18.13
N GLY A 48 1.77 -3.38 19.21
CA GLY A 48 1.52 -2.59 20.43
C GLY A 48 1.49 -1.07 20.19
N LYS A 49 2.16 -0.58 19.14
CA LYS A 49 2.21 0.84 18.79
C LYS A 49 1.01 1.31 17.93
N ARG A 50 0.15 0.41 17.44
CA ARG A 50 -0.92 0.71 16.46
C ARG A 50 -2.27 1.01 17.13
N ARG A 51 -2.33 2.03 18.00
CA ARG A 51 -3.56 2.45 18.71
C ARG A 51 -4.43 3.47 17.97
N ASN A 52 -3.83 4.28 17.11
CA ASN A 52 -4.53 5.38 16.41
C ASN A 52 -5.43 4.84 15.30
N LYS A 53 -6.63 5.41 15.16
CA LYS A 53 -7.59 5.03 14.10
C LYS A 53 -7.43 5.95 12.89
N THR A 54 -7.29 5.37 11.71
CA THR A 54 -7.24 6.12 10.44
C THR A 54 -8.63 6.41 9.89
N HIS A 55 -9.61 5.56 10.23
CA HIS A 55 -10.97 5.62 9.73
C HIS A 55 -12.02 5.77 10.84
N THR A 56 -13.06 6.54 10.56
CA THR A 56 -14.26 6.71 11.39
C THR A 56 -15.53 6.49 10.56
N LEU A 57 -16.68 6.52 11.22
CA LEU A 57 -17.99 6.40 10.58
C LEU A 57 -18.25 7.58 9.63
N CYS A 58 -18.69 7.27 8.41
CA CYS A 58 -19.05 8.28 7.42
C CYS A 58 -20.53 8.68 7.56
N ARG A 59 -20.81 10.00 7.63
CA ARG A 59 -22.19 10.54 7.74
C ARG A 59 -23.15 10.06 6.64
N ARG A 60 -22.69 9.98 5.40
CA ARG A 60 -23.54 9.56 4.27
C ARG A 60 -23.78 8.05 4.24
N CYS A 61 -22.79 7.27 4.64
CA CYS A 61 -22.68 5.85 4.27
C CYS A 61 -22.75 4.90 5.46
N GLY A 62 -22.67 5.42 6.68
CA GLY A 62 -22.75 4.68 7.94
C GLY A 62 -21.61 3.69 8.20
N ARG A 63 -20.67 3.54 7.26
CA ARG A 63 -19.53 2.61 7.36
C ARG A 63 -18.29 3.30 7.91
N SER A 64 -17.48 2.57 8.69
CA SER A 64 -16.16 3.01 9.15
C SER A 64 -15.16 3.06 8.00
N SER A 65 -15.22 4.14 7.23
CA SER A 65 -14.48 4.31 5.97
C SER A 65 -14.12 5.76 5.69
N TYR A 66 -14.53 6.67 6.56
CA TYR A 66 -14.15 8.08 6.48
C TYR A 66 -12.73 8.24 6.99
N HIS A 67 -11.81 8.65 6.12
CA HIS A 67 -10.42 8.86 6.51
C HIS A 67 -10.28 10.22 7.20
N ILE A 68 -9.77 10.23 8.44
CA ILE A 68 -9.70 11.45 9.27
C ILE A 68 -8.76 12.49 8.66
N GLN A 69 -7.51 12.10 8.38
CA GLN A 69 -6.50 13.04 7.86
C GLN A 69 -6.83 13.58 6.46
N LYS A 70 -7.31 12.71 5.56
CA LYS A 70 -7.62 13.08 4.16
C LYS A 70 -9.02 13.64 3.98
N SER A 71 -9.83 13.66 5.05
CA SER A 71 -11.23 14.09 5.05
C SER A 71 -12.06 13.52 3.89
N LYS A 72 -11.83 12.25 3.54
CA LYS A 72 -12.45 11.59 2.38
C LYS A 72 -12.90 10.18 2.71
N CYS A 73 -14.10 9.82 2.26
CA CYS A 73 -14.64 8.48 2.45
C CYS A 73 -14.16 7.52 1.36
N ALA A 74 -13.49 6.44 1.77
CA ALA A 74 -13.01 5.41 0.86
C ALA A 74 -14.15 4.64 0.18
N GLN A 75 -15.34 4.53 0.78
CA GLN A 75 -16.42 3.74 0.20
C GLN A 75 -17.28 4.52 -0.80
N CYS A 76 -17.67 5.75 -0.42
CA CYS A 76 -18.68 6.52 -1.16
C CYS A 76 -18.20 7.86 -1.70
N GLY A 77 -16.97 8.28 -1.39
CA GLY A 77 -16.36 9.48 -1.96
C GLY A 77 -16.70 10.80 -1.25
N TYR A 78 -17.55 10.79 -0.21
CA TYR A 78 -17.85 11.98 0.60
C TYR A 78 -16.56 12.74 0.94
N PRO A 79 -16.45 14.06 0.67
CA PRO A 79 -17.53 15.04 0.42
C PRO A 79 -18.04 15.15 -1.02
N SER A 80 -17.56 14.37 -2.00
CA SER A 80 -18.00 14.49 -3.40
C SER A 80 -19.52 14.37 -3.56
N CYS A 81 -20.12 15.16 -4.46
CA CYS A 81 -21.56 15.08 -4.73
C CYS A 81 -21.95 13.70 -5.31
N LYS A 82 -21.15 13.20 -6.26
CA LYS A 82 -21.35 11.88 -6.86
C LYS A 82 -20.91 10.76 -5.92
N LEU A 83 -21.65 9.64 -5.96
CA LEU A 83 -21.29 8.42 -5.25
C LEU A 83 -20.16 7.68 -5.98
N ARG A 84 -19.10 7.34 -5.24
CA ARG A 84 -17.99 6.54 -5.77
C ARG A 84 -18.45 5.12 -6.14
N HIS A 85 -18.25 4.74 -7.40
CA HIS A 85 -18.49 3.40 -7.92
C HIS A 85 -17.46 3.07 -9.01
N TYR A 86 -17.17 1.78 -9.19
CA TYR A 86 -16.30 1.30 -10.27
C TYR A 86 -16.84 -0.01 -10.82
N ASN A 87 -16.58 -0.26 -12.10
CA ASN A 87 -17.09 -1.43 -12.83
C ASN A 87 -16.32 -2.72 -12.55
N TRP A 88 -15.07 -2.61 -12.06
CA TRP A 88 -14.27 -3.77 -11.70
C TRP A 88 -14.78 -4.55 -10.47
N SER A 89 -15.67 -3.96 -9.66
CA SER A 89 -16.23 -4.64 -8.48
C SER A 89 -17.75 -4.76 -8.54
N VAL A 90 -18.22 -5.81 -9.19
CA VAL A 90 -19.66 -6.14 -9.30
C VAL A 90 -20.28 -6.32 -7.91
N LYS A 91 -19.59 -6.99 -6.98
CA LYS A 91 -20.07 -7.20 -5.60
C LYS A 91 -20.27 -5.89 -4.85
N ALA A 92 -19.39 -4.90 -5.03
CA ALA A 92 -19.52 -3.62 -4.37
C ALA A 92 -20.69 -2.80 -4.93
N GLN A 93 -21.00 -2.93 -6.22
CA GLN A 93 -22.15 -2.30 -6.84
C GLN A 93 -23.47 -2.87 -6.29
N ARG A 94 -23.61 -4.20 -6.27
CA ARG A 94 -24.84 -4.87 -5.75
C ARG A 94 -25.17 -4.49 -4.30
N ARG A 95 -24.16 -4.23 -3.45
CA ARG A 95 -24.37 -3.82 -2.05
C ARG A 95 -24.89 -2.38 -1.87
N LYS A 96 -24.94 -1.58 -2.94
CA LYS A 96 -25.31 -0.15 -2.91
C LYS A 96 -26.47 0.19 -3.85
N THR A 97 -26.94 -0.78 -4.63
CA THR A 97 -28.01 -0.56 -5.61
C THR A 97 -29.33 -0.20 -4.94
N THR A 98 -30.21 0.43 -5.70
CA THR A 98 -31.63 0.60 -5.37
C THR A 98 -32.23 -0.77 -5.02
N GLY A 99 -33.05 -0.85 -3.98
CA GLY A 99 -33.50 -2.14 -3.40
C GLY A 99 -32.90 -2.48 -2.04
N THR A 100 -31.70 -1.99 -1.73
CA THR A 100 -31.01 -2.33 -0.46
C THR A 100 -31.53 -1.57 0.77
N GLY A 101 -32.18 -0.43 0.56
CA GLY A 101 -32.71 0.43 1.63
C GLY A 101 -34.23 0.35 1.75
N ARG A 102 -34.81 1.27 2.54
CA ARG A 102 -36.25 1.29 2.85
C ARG A 102 -37.18 1.60 1.67
N MET A 103 -36.65 2.13 0.55
CA MET A 103 -37.39 2.48 -0.68
C MET A 103 -38.76 3.17 -0.47
N ARG A 104 -38.86 4.10 0.51
CA ARG A 104 -40.16 4.66 0.96
C ARG A 104 -41.03 5.22 -0.18
N HIS A 105 -40.44 5.98 -1.09
CA HIS A 105 -41.15 6.59 -2.22
C HIS A 105 -41.26 5.63 -3.41
N LEU A 106 -40.15 5.02 -3.82
CA LEU A 106 -40.10 4.12 -4.97
C LEU A 106 -40.97 2.86 -4.81
N LYS A 107 -41.33 2.46 -3.58
CA LYS A 107 -42.27 1.36 -3.32
C LYS A 107 -43.73 1.74 -3.61
N ILE A 108 -44.10 3.01 -3.45
CA ILE A 108 -45.47 3.49 -3.65
C ILE A 108 -45.70 3.81 -5.13
N VAL A 109 -44.68 4.35 -5.80
CA VAL A 109 -44.75 4.79 -7.20
C VAL A 109 -44.69 3.63 -8.20
N ARG A 110 -44.17 2.47 -7.77
CA ARG A 110 -43.92 1.31 -8.62
C ARG A 110 -45.01 0.26 -8.45
#